data_AF-A0A921FFC1-F1
#
_entry.id   AF-A0A921FFC1-F1
#
_cell.length_a   1.000
_cell.length_b   1.000
_cell.length_c   1.000
_cell.angle_alpha   90.00
_cell.angle_beta   90.00
_cell.angle_gamma   90.00
#
_symmetry.space_group_name_H-M   'P 1'
#
loop_
_entity.id
_entity.type
_entity.pdbx_description
1 polymer ?
#
loop_
_entity_poly.entity_id
_entity_poly.type
_entity_poly.pdbx_seq_one_letter_code
_entity_poly.pdbx_strand_id
1 'polypeptide(L)'
;MTVIFGIIYYQERLWVLAMVLIFILDVLFCMFEEIKEYRIDDDGTVHVVCYLGFSKVVLKGITKVYFDPQRKALRIIAEKSDRWYPLQEPELFVDTLYEYYPDMEYENWS
;
A
#
# COMPACT_ATOMS: atom_id res chain seq x y z
N MET A 1 43.46 21.86 19.34
CA MET A 1 42.18 22.59 19.53
C MET A 1 41.48 22.83 18.19
N THR A 2 42.02 23.66 17.29
CA THR A 2 41.41 24.00 15.98
C THR A 2 41.11 22.81 15.06
N VAL A 3 41.99 21.81 15.02
CA VAL A 3 41.79 20.58 14.21
C VAL A 3 40.61 19.75 14.72
N ILE A 4 40.46 19.64 16.06
CA ILE A 4 39.38 18.87 16.69
C ILE A 4 38.03 19.55 16.44
N PHE A 5 37.97 20.88 16.55
CA PHE A 5 36.78 21.65 16.20
C PHE A 5 36.40 21.53 14.72
N GLY A 6 37.38 21.45 13.81
CA GLY A 6 37.13 21.20 12.39
C GLY A 6 36.54 19.82 12.11
N ILE A 7 36.99 18.79 12.82
CA ILE A 7 36.46 17.41 12.69
C ILE A 7 35.02 17.34 13.23
N ILE A 8 34.74 17.96 14.38
CA ILE A 8 33.39 18.01 14.97
C ILE A 8 32.42 18.72 14.03
N TYR A 9 32.80 19.89 13.49
CA TYR A 9 31.98 20.63 12.54
C TYR A 9 31.68 19.83 11.25
N TYR A 10 32.67 19.11 10.74
CA TYR A 10 32.49 18.25 9.57
C TYR A 10 31.59 17.04 9.87
N GLN A 11 31.74 16.42 11.04
CA GLN A 11 30.85 15.34 11.48
C GLN A 11 29.41 15.81 11.66
N GLU A 12 29.16 16.96 12.30
CA GLU A 12 27.81 17.51 12.45
C GLU A 12 27.15 17.75 11.09
N ARG A 13 27.90 18.30 10.13
CA ARG A 13 27.39 18.53 8.77
C ARG A 13 27.08 17.23 8.03
N LEU A 14 27.90 16.19 8.21
CA LEU A 14 27.64 14.84 7.69
C LEU A 14 26.41 14.21 8.34
N TRP A 15 26.23 14.37 9.65
CA TRP A 15 25.06 13.90 10.38
C TRP A 15 23.77 14.56 9.90
N VAL A 16 23.79 15.87 9.68
CA VAL A 16 22.64 16.60 9.11
C VAL A 16 22.34 16.11 7.70
N LEU A 17 23.36 15.92 6.85
CA LEU A 17 23.18 15.34 5.52
C LEU A 17 22.57 13.94 5.58
N ALA A 18 23.03 13.08 6.49
CA ALA A 18 22.50 11.74 6.67
C ALA A 18 21.04 11.74 7.13
N MET A 19 20.69 12.60 8.09
CA MET A 19 19.30 12.79 8.55
C MET A 19 18.38 13.24 7.43
N VAL A 20 18.80 14.21 6.62
CA VAL A 20 18.04 14.68 5.45
C VAL A 20 17.87 13.55 4.43
N LEU A 21 18.90 12.75 4.19
CA LEU A 21 18.83 11.63 3.25
C LEU A 21 17.85 10.56 3.74
N ILE A 22 17.88 10.22 5.03
CA ILE A 22 16.95 9.27 5.66
C ILE A 22 15.52 9.80 5.56
N PHE A 23 15.30 11.09 5.82
CA PHE A 23 13.98 11.70 5.70
C PHE A 23 13.45 11.66 4.26
N ILE A 24 14.28 11.94 3.27
CA ILE A 24 13.89 11.83 1.85
C ILE A 24 13.55 10.39 1.50
N LEU A 25 14.35 9.41 1.97
CA LEU A 25 14.08 8.00 1.77
C LEU A 25 12.77 7.58 2.43
N ASP A 26 12.49 8.05 3.64
CA ASP A 26 11.26 7.76 4.38
C ASP A 26 10.02 8.31 3.67
N VAL A 27 10.07 9.56 3.19
CA VAL A 27 9.00 10.17 2.40
C VAL A 27 8.79 9.43 1.08
N LEU A 28 9.87 9.06 0.39
CA LEU A 28 9.79 8.23 -0.81
C LEU A 28 9.15 6.88 -0.49
N PHE A 29 9.57 6.20 0.59
CA PHE A 29 9.02 4.92 0.99
C PHE A 29 7.52 5.02 1.28
N CYS A 30 7.08 6.05 2.00
CA CYS A 30 5.67 6.33 2.27
C CYS A 30 4.88 6.53 0.98
N MET A 31 5.38 7.35 0.04
CA MET A 31 4.69 7.57 -1.23
C MET A 31 4.64 6.31 -2.11
N PHE A 32 5.67 5.46 -2.06
CA PHE A 32 5.68 4.20 -2.80
C PHE A 32 4.81 3.11 -2.16
N GLU A 33 4.65 3.09 -0.83
CA GLU A 33 3.73 2.18 -0.14
C GLU A 33 2.26 2.38 -0.57
N GLU A 34 1.93 3.62 -0.96
CA GLU A 34 0.62 4.00 -1.45
C GLU A 34 0.33 3.43 -2.86
N ILE A 35 1.38 3.21 -3.67
CA ILE A 35 1.24 2.64 -5.02
C ILE A 35 1.18 1.12 -4.93
N LYS A 36 -0.05 0.60 -4.94
CA LYS A 36 -0.38 -0.83 -4.92
C LYS A 36 -0.86 -1.26 -6.30
N GLU A 37 -0.19 -2.24 -6.89
CA GLU A 37 -0.67 -2.95 -8.07
C GLU A 37 -1.56 -4.10 -7.61
N TYR A 38 -2.78 -4.15 -8.14
CA TYR A 38 -3.73 -5.21 -7.86
C TYR A 38 -3.76 -6.12 -9.09
N ARG A 39 -3.41 -7.40 -8.91
CA ARG A 39 -3.54 -8.43 -9.94
C ARG A 39 -4.52 -9.48 -9.47
N ILE A 40 -5.37 -9.94 -10.37
CA ILE A 40 -6.28 -11.07 -10.12
C ILE A 40 -5.80 -12.19 -11.03
N ASP A 41 -5.41 -13.32 -10.45
CA ASP A 41 -5.05 -14.52 -11.20
C ASP A 41 -6.32 -15.25 -11.68
N ASP A 42 -6.16 -16.15 -12.66
CA ASP A 42 -7.26 -16.92 -13.28
C ASP A 42 -8.05 -17.81 -12.28
N ASP A 43 -7.49 -18.07 -11.09
CA ASP A 43 -8.15 -18.81 -10.01
C ASP A 43 -8.92 -17.91 -9.03
N GLY A 44 -9.03 -16.60 -9.33
CA GLY A 44 -9.67 -15.61 -8.46
C GLY A 44 -8.81 -15.17 -7.28
N THR A 45 -7.52 -15.49 -7.27
CA THR A 45 -6.59 -15.01 -6.24
C THR A 45 -6.24 -13.56 -6.49
N VAL A 46 -6.48 -12.69 -5.50
CA VAL A 46 -6.02 -11.30 -5.57
C VAL A 46 -4.63 -11.19 -4.98
N HIS A 47 -3.72 -10.66 -5.79
CA HIS A 47 -2.39 -10.27 -5.42
C HIS A 47 -2.31 -8.75 -5.31
N VAL A 48 -2.05 -8.28 -4.09
CA VAL A 48 -1.75 -6.87 -3.84
C VAL A 48 -0.24 -6.75 -3.72
N VAL A 49 0.39 -6.14 -4.72
CA VAL A 49 1.84 -5.96 -4.80
C VAL A 49 2.16 -4.49 -4.61
N CYS A 50 2.95 -4.16 -3.60
CA CYS A 50 3.55 -2.83 -3.51
C CYS A 50 4.75 -2.76 -4.46
N TYR A 51 4.90 -1.69 -5.26
CA TYR A 51 5.89 -1.56 -6.33
C TYR A 51 7.35 -1.79 -5.91
N LEU A 52 7.68 -1.59 -4.62
CA LEU A 52 9.00 -1.88 -4.09
C LEU A 52 9.23 -3.39 -3.80
N GLY A 53 8.26 -4.26 -4.10
CA GLY A 53 8.36 -5.72 -3.96
C GLY A 53 8.40 -6.22 -2.51
N PHE A 54 8.39 -5.33 -1.52
CA PHE A 54 8.52 -5.69 -0.10
C PHE A 54 7.28 -6.35 0.50
N SER A 55 6.11 -6.14 -0.09
CA SER A 55 4.85 -6.67 0.44
C SER A 55 3.98 -7.21 -0.69
N LYS A 56 3.75 -8.53 -0.66
CA LYS A 56 2.76 -9.23 -1.48
C LYS A 56 1.71 -9.81 -0.54
N VAL A 57 0.51 -9.23 -0.56
CA VAL A 57 -0.64 -9.81 0.14
C VAL A 57 -1.42 -10.66 -0.84
N VAL A 58 -1.77 -11.87 -0.41
CA VAL A 58 -2.58 -12.81 -1.18
C VAL A 58 -3.94 -12.92 -0.50
N LEU A 59 -4.99 -12.54 -1.20
CA LEU A 59 -6.38 -12.67 -0.74
C LEU A 59 -7.04 -13.80 -1.53
N LYS A 60 -7.65 -14.74 -0.79
CA LYS A 60 -8.45 -15.85 -1.33
C LYS A 60 -9.72 -16.00 -0.49
N GLY A 61 -10.80 -16.45 -1.11
CA GLY A 61 -12.08 -16.66 -0.44
C GLY A 61 -12.67 -15.33 0.04
N ILE A 62 -12.80 -14.39 -0.89
CA ILE A 62 -13.41 -13.07 -0.61
C ILE A 62 -14.91 -13.28 -0.43
N THR A 63 -15.45 -12.79 0.68
CA THR A 63 -16.86 -12.98 1.05
C THR A 63 -17.64 -11.68 0.99
N LYS A 64 -17.03 -10.55 1.39
CA LYS A 64 -17.68 -9.24 1.40
C LYS A 64 -16.72 -8.14 0.99
N VAL A 65 -17.23 -7.17 0.23
CA VAL A 65 -16.50 -5.96 -0.16
C VAL A 65 -17.35 -4.73 0.14
N TYR A 66 -16.75 -3.77 0.83
CA TYR A 66 -17.37 -2.48 1.10
C TYR A 66 -16.65 -1.39 0.33
N PHE A 67 -17.39 -0.53 -0.34
CA PHE A 67 -16.83 0.65 -1.00
C PHE A 67 -17.10 1.91 -0.20
N ASP A 68 -16.03 2.64 0.12
CA ASP A 68 -16.09 3.98 0.71
C ASP A 68 -15.68 5.01 -0.36
N PRO A 69 -16.65 5.77 -0.93
CA PRO A 69 -16.41 6.78 -1.95
C PRO A 69 -15.68 8.02 -1.40
N GLN A 70 -15.78 8.33 -0.11
CA GLN A 70 -15.05 9.45 0.49
C GLN A 70 -13.55 9.16 0.56
N ARG A 71 -13.19 7.91 0.87
CA ARG A 71 -11.79 7.47 0.97
C ARG A 71 -11.22 6.91 -0.33
N LYS A 72 -12.07 6.67 -1.34
CA LYS A 72 -11.72 5.92 -2.57
C LYS A 72 -11.01 4.61 -2.22
N ALA A 73 -11.58 3.88 -1.27
CA ALA A 73 -10.98 2.66 -0.74
C ALA A 73 -12.02 1.56 -0.66
N LEU A 74 -11.56 0.32 -0.89
CA LEU A 74 -12.33 -0.89 -0.70
C LEU A 74 -11.91 -1.59 0.59
N ARG A 75 -12.86 -1.93 1.44
CA ARG A 75 -12.63 -2.89 2.51
C ARG A 75 -12.92 -4.27 1.98
N ILE A 76 -11.91 -5.13 1.95
CA ILE A 76 -12.05 -6.50 1.44
C ILE A 76 -11.99 -7.45 2.64
N ILE A 77 -13.07 -8.21 2.82
CA ILE A 77 -13.17 -9.28 3.81
C ILE A 77 -12.99 -10.62 3.08
N ALA A 78 -11.94 -11.32 3.47
CA ALA A 78 -11.57 -12.65 3.00
C ALA A 78 -11.36 -13.57 4.20
N GLU A 79 -11.29 -14.89 3.99
CA GLU A 79 -11.16 -15.89 5.07
C GLU A 79 -10.07 -15.58 6.10
N LYS A 80 -8.95 -14.98 5.67
CA LYS A 80 -7.78 -14.69 6.51
C LYS A 80 -7.40 -13.21 6.56
N SER A 81 -8.23 -12.32 6.02
CA SER A 81 -7.90 -10.89 5.92
C SER A 81 -9.15 -10.03 5.99
N ASP A 82 -9.10 -8.99 6.80
CA ASP A 82 -10.05 -7.88 6.80
C ASP A 82 -9.24 -6.58 6.82
N ARG A 83 -9.15 -5.91 5.66
CA ARG A 83 -8.30 -4.73 5.48
C ARG A 83 -8.88 -3.76 4.47
N TRP A 84 -8.48 -2.50 4.63
CA TRP A 84 -8.75 -1.43 3.68
C TRP A 84 -7.65 -1.35 2.61
N TYR A 85 -8.09 -1.20 1.37
CA TYR A 85 -7.27 -1.13 0.18
C TYR A 85 -7.62 0.14 -0.59
N PRO A 86 -6.70 1.13 -0.66
CA PRO A 86 -6.89 2.29 -1.52
C PRO A 86 -6.77 1.85 -2.99
N LEU A 87 -7.74 2.22 -3.83
CA LEU A 87 -7.75 1.92 -5.26
C LEU A 87 -8.10 3.18 -6.05
N GLN A 88 -7.42 3.39 -7.18
CA GLN A 88 -7.76 4.47 -8.11
C GLN A 88 -9.07 4.20 -8.85
N GLU A 89 -9.29 2.96 -9.29
CA GLU A 89 -10.48 2.53 -10.05
C GLU A 89 -11.17 1.35 -9.32
N PRO A 90 -11.85 1.62 -8.19
CA PRO A 90 -12.44 0.59 -7.35
C PRO A 90 -13.62 -0.14 -8.02
N GLU A 91 -14.40 0.55 -8.86
CA GLU A 91 -15.58 -0.01 -9.52
C GLU A 91 -15.21 -1.13 -10.50
N LEU A 92 -14.24 -0.89 -11.40
CA LEU A 92 -13.77 -1.88 -12.38
C LEU A 92 -13.18 -3.12 -11.69
N PHE A 93 -12.52 -2.91 -10.55
CA PHE A 93 -11.95 -3.97 -9.74
C PHE A 93 -13.01 -4.84 -9.07
N VAL A 94 -14.09 -4.22 -8.56
CA VAL A 94 -15.23 -4.95 -7.98
C VAL A 94 -15.97 -5.76 -9.04
N ASP A 95 -16.18 -5.20 -10.24
CA ASP A 95 -16.80 -5.93 -11.35
C ASP A 95 -15.99 -7.18 -11.72
N THR A 96 -14.66 -7.04 -11.80
CA THR A 96 -13.78 -8.18 -12.08
C THR A 96 -13.83 -9.21 -10.94
N LEU A 97 -13.89 -8.76 -9.68
CA LEU A 97 -14.03 -9.66 -8.53
C LEU A 97 -15.33 -10.47 -8.55
N TYR A 98 -16.42 -9.87 -9.00
CA TYR A 98 -17.72 -10.52 -9.11
C TYR A 98 -17.73 -11.68 -10.11
N GLU A 99 -16.88 -11.64 -11.14
CA GLU A 99 -16.72 -12.77 -12.08
C GLU A 99 -16.18 -14.02 -11.39
N TYR A 100 -15.29 -13.84 -10.39
CA TYR A 100 -14.68 -14.95 -9.65
C TYR A 100 -15.45 -15.33 -8.37
N TYR A 101 -16.13 -14.37 -7.74
CA TYR A 101 -16.89 -14.55 -6.51
C TYR A 101 -18.33 -14.03 -6.69
N PRO A 102 -19.20 -14.76 -7.41
CA PRO A 102 -20.57 -14.30 -7.71
C PRO A 102 -21.45 -14.17 -6.46
N ASP A 103 -21.15 -14.95 -5.41
CA ASP A 103 -21.87 -14.94 -4.14
C ASP A 103 -21.35 -13.88 -3.15
N MET A 104 -20.39 -13.04 -3.57
CA MET A 104 -19.82 -11.99 -2.74
C MET A 104 -20.84 -10.89 -2.46
N GLU A 105 -20.96 -10.48 -1.19
CA GLU A 105 -21.77 -9.31 -0.85
C GLU A 105 -21.00 -8.02 -1.14
N TYR A 106 -21.61 -7.10 -1.88
CA TYR A 106 -21.09 -5.75 -2.13
C TYR A 106 -22.01 -4.71 -1.51
N GLU A 107 -21.42 -3.82 -0.72
CA GLU A 107 -22.15 -2.71 -0.11
C GLU A 107 -21.42 -1.39 -0.39
N ASN A 108 -22.16 -0.41 -0.91
CA ASN A 108 -21.64 0.93 -1.15
C ASN A 108 -22.04 1.84 0.02
N TRP A 109 -21.06 2.25 0.82
CA TRP A 109 -21.25 3.18 1.93
C TRP A 109 -21.29 4.60 1.37
N SER A 110 -22.46 5.01 0.90
CA SER A 110 -22.73 6.38 0.43
C SER A 110 -22.96 7.37 1.56
#